data_AF-A0A7X9HV60-F1
#
_entry.id   AF-A0A7X9HV60-F1
#
_cell.length_a   1.000
_cell.length_b   1.000
_cell.length_c   1.000
_cell.angle_alpha   90.00
_cell.angle_beta   90.00
_cell.angle_gamma   90.00
#
_symmetry.space_group_name_H-M   'P 1'
#
loop_
_entity.id
_entity.type
_entity.pdbx_description
1 polymer ?
#
loop_
_entity_poly.entity_id
_entity_poly.type
_entity_poly.pdbx_seq_one_letter_code
_entity_poly.pdbx_strand_id
1 'polypeptide(L)'
;MTEGRRYGLKRERKEYSIYGFNYVDVIIYIFMGLLALTTVYPFIFVIANSMSEPLEVAANNVWFFPKGFSLKSYERVLSSKAIFRAFGNSVFFTGLITFLNVLNSLCAGFALSKKGLMGRKYIVLYLMIPMFFNAGLIPTFIMINNYNMLNTLWAIILPSIVGIWNI
;
A
#
# COMPACT_ATOMS: atom_id res chain seq x y z
N MET A 1 8.18 -53.87 -24.03
CA MET A 1 6.81 -53.66 -24.55
C MET A 1 5.93 -53.25 -23.37
N THR A 2 5.78 -51.96 -23.03
CA THR A 2 4.98 -50.86 -23.65
C THR A 2 3.48 -50.93 -23.35
N GLU A 3 3.01 -50.59 -22.13
CA GLU A 3 1.56 -50.32 -21.95
C GLU A 3 1.10 -49.55 -20.69
N GLY A 4 1.92 -48.67 -20.10
CA GLY A 4 1.55 -48.01 -18.82
C GLY A 4 1.37 -46.48 -18.80
N ARG A 5 1.63 -45.76 -19.91
CA ARG A 5 1.89 -44.30 -19.85
C ARG A 5 0.91 -43.38 -20.58
N ARG A 6 -0.31 -43.83 -20.94
CA ARG A 6 -1.23 -43.01 -21.78
C ARG A 6 -2.56 -42.57 -21.15
N TYR A 7 -2.71 -42.60 -19.83
CA TYR A 7 -4.02 -42.30 -19.21
C TYR A 7 -4.07 -41.01 -18.36
N GLY A 8 -2.95 -40.31 -18.14
CA GLY A 8 -2.90 -39.13 -17.25
C GLY A 8 -2.97 -37.75 -17.91
N LEU A 9 -2.67 -37.62 -19.21
CA LEU A 9 -2.38 -36.32 -19.83
C LEU A 9 -3.58 -35.61 -20.50
N LYS A 10 -4.81 -36.09 -20.30
CA LYS A 10 -6.01 -35.53 -20.96
C LYS A 10 -6.92 -34.69 -20.06
N ARG A 11 -6.66 -34.60 -18.74
CA ARG A 11 -7.55 -33.87 -17.81
C ARG A 11 -7.19 -32.41 -17.56
N GLU A 12 -5.93 -32.01 -17.69
CA GLU A 12 -5.53 -30.61 -17.38
C GLU A 12 -5.65 -29.64 -18.56
N ARG A 13 -5.94 -30.12 -19.77
CA ARG A 13 -6.00 -29.25 -20.96
C ARG A 13 -7.41 -28.78 -21.33
N LYS A 14 -8.38 -28.90 -20.41
CA LYS A 14 -9.82 -28.66 -20.69
C LYS A 14 -10.41 -27.42 -20.01
N GLU A 15 -9.59 -26.58 -19.37
CA GLU A 15 -10.06 -25.39 -18.66
C GLU A 15 -9.56 -24.06 -19.26
N TYR A 16 -8.83 -24.13 -20.38
CA TYR A 16 -8.29 -22.97 -21.10
C TYR A 16 -8.59 -23.10 -22.60
N SER A 17 -9.87 -23.24 -22.98
CA SER A 17 -10.24 -23.34 -24.39
C SER A 17 -11.64 -22.77 -24.69
N ILE A 18 -11.63 -21.62 -25.37
CA ILE A 18 -12.61 -21.13 -26.37
C ILE A 18 -13.82 -20.41 -25.75
N TYR A 19 -13.75 -19.10 -25.49
CA TYR A 19 -14.02 -18.03 -26.48
C TYR A 19 -15.22 -18.32 -27.40
N GLY A 20 -16.42 -18.33 -26.83
CA GLY A 20 -17.56 -17.66 -27.45
C GLY A 20 -17.79 -16.37 -26.66
N PHE A 21 -17.89 -15.21 -27.31
CA PHE A 21 -18.29 -13.98 -26.63
C PHE A 21 -19.69 -14.20 -26.03
N ASN A 22 -19.77 -14.53 -24.74
CA ASN A 22 -21.04 -14.65 -24.07
C ASN A 22 -21.53 -13.25 -23.71
N TYR A 23 -22.84 -13.01 -23.77
CA TYR A 23 -23.43 -11.74 -23.35
C TYR A 23 -23.04 -11.36 -21.91
N VAL A 24 -22.81 -12.36 -21.05
CA VAL A 24 -22.34 -12.17 -19.67
C VAL A 24 -20.92 -11.60 -19.64
N ASP A 25 -20.02 -12.07 -20.50
CA ASP A 25 -18.64 -11.55 -20.56
C ASP A 25 -18.64 -10.09 -21.00
N VAL A 26 -19.49 -9.73 -21.98
CA VAL A 26 -19.65 -8.33 -22.42
C VAL A 26 -20.12 -7.44 -21.26
N ILE A 27 -21.09 -7.88 -20.47
CA ILE A 27 -21.57 -7.14 -19.30
C ILE A 27 -20.46 -6.98 -18.25
N ILE A 28 -19.69 -8.05 -17.97
CA ILE A 28 -18.56 -8.00 -17.03
C ILE A 28 -17.49 -7.04 -17.52
N TYR A 29 -17.13 -7.06 -18.80
CA TYR A 29 -16.15 -6.15 -19.37
C TYR A 29 -16.63 -4.69 -19.33
N ILE A 30 -17.91 -4.42 -19.62
CA ILE A 30 -18.48 -3.07 -19.48
C ILE A 30 -18.42 -2.61 -18.02
N PHE A 31 -18.81 -3.47 -17.08
CA PHE A 31 -18.77 -3.15 -15.65
C PHE A 31 -17.34 -2.89 -15.15
N MET A 32 -16.38 -3.74 -15.52
CA MET A 32 -14.96 -3.52 -15.24
C MET A 32 -14.44 -2.23 -15.88
N GLY A 33 -14.86 -1.92 -17.11
CA GLY A 33 -14.53 -0.67 -17.79
C GLY A 33 -15.04 0.56 -17.04
N LEU A 34 -16.28 0.53 -16.54
CA LEU A 34 -16.85 1.62 -15.74
C LEU A 34 -16.13 1.79 -14.40
N LEU A 35 -15.75 0.71 -13.73
CA LEU A 35 -14.95 0.75 -12.51
C LEU A 35 -13.56 1.34 -12.78
N ALA A 36 -12.91 0.93 -13.86
CA ALA A 36 -11.64 1.50 -14.28
C ALA A 36 -11.76 3.01 -14.55
N LEU A 37 -12.81 3.46 -15.26
CA LEU A 37 -13.04 4.88 -15.50
C LEU A 37 -13.27 5.67 -14.20
N THR A 38 -14.02 5.11 -13.25
CA THR A 38 -14.28 5.74 -11.94
C THR A 38 -13.01 5.94 -11.13
N THR A 39 -12.08 4.98 -11.20
CA THR A 39 -10.79 5.08 -10.49
C THR A 39 -9.80 6.00 -11.19
N VAL A 40 -9.80 6.07 -12.52
CA VAL A 40 -8.91 6.96 -13.30
C VAL A 40 -9.39 8.42 -13.26
N TYR A 41 -10.70 8.66 -13.20
CA TYR A 41 -11.30 10.00 -13.15
C TYR A 41 -10.65 10.95 -12.11
N PRO A 42 -10.50 10.59 -10.82
CA PRO A 42 -9.90 11.50 -9.84
C PRO A 42 -8.44 11.85 -10.15
N PHE A 43 -7.67 10.96 -10.79
CA PHE A 43 -6.29 11.28 -11.18
C PHE A 43 -6.26 12.35 -12.29
N ILE A 44 -7.10 12.21 -13.31
CA ILE A 44 -7.24 13.22 -14.37
C ILE A 44 -7.70 14.55 -13.79
N PHE A 45 -8.68 14.52 -12.88
CA PHE A 45 -9.19 15.70 -12.20
C PHE A 45 -8.10 16.43 -11.41
N VAL A 46 -7.26 15.72 -10.65
CA VAL A 46 -6.14 16.31 -9.90
C VAL A 46 -5.11 16.94 -10.83
N ILE A 47 -4.79 16.29 -11.95
CA ILE A 47 -3.87 16.84 -12.97
C ILE A 47 -4.45 18.13 -13.56
N ALA A 48 -5.71 18.10 -14.01
CA ALA A 48 -6.38 19.27 -14.56
C ALA A 48 -6.42 20.44 -13.57
N ASN A 49 -6.70 20.19 -12.29
CA ASN A 49 -6.68 21.22 -11.24
C ASN A 49 -5.27 21.74 -10.96
N SER A 50 -4.26 20.88 -10.94
CA SER A 50 -2.89 21.29 -10.65
C SER A 50 -2.29 22.22 -11.71
N MET A 51 -2.76 22.13 -12.96
CA MET A 51 -2.32 22.95 -14.10
C MET A 51 -3.22 24.16 -14.39
N SER A 52 -4.34 24.29 -13.68
CA SER A 52 -5.32 25.37 -13.86
C SER A 52 -4.96 26.61 -13.04
N GLU A 53 -5.53 27.75 -13.44
CA GLU A 53 -5.32 29.00 -12.73
C GLU A 53 -5.98 28.95 -11.34
N PRO A 54 -5.31 29.42 -10.26
CA PRO A 54 -5.86 29.31 -8.90
C PRO A 54 -7.24 29.96 -8.72
N LEU A 55 -7.54 31.01 -9.50
CA LEU A 55 -8.85 31.67 -9.51
C LEU A 55 -9.95 30.77 -10.11
N GLU A 56 -9.66 30.07 -11.20
CA GLU A 56 -10.59 29.14 -11.86
C GLU A 56 -10.80 27.86 -11.03
N VAL A 57 -9.74 27.40 -10.33
CA VAL A 57 -9.83 26.30 -9.35
C VAL A 57 -10.71 26.71 -8.17
N ALA A 58 -10.51 27.91 -7.61
CA ALA A 58 -11.32 28.42 -6.51
C ALA A 58 -12.79 28.61 -6.89
N ALA A 59 -13.06 28.94 -8.16
CA ALA A 59 -14.41 29.06 -8.72
C ALA A 59 -15.09 27.71 -9.05
N ASN A 60 -14.41 26.56 -8.86
CA ASN A 60 -14.90 25.22 -9.24
C ASN A 60 -15.21 25.06 -10.74
N ASN A 61 -14.53 25.82 -11.61
CA ASN A 61 -14.74 25.76 -13.05
C ASN A 61 -13.94 24.65 -13.75
N VAL A 62 -13.07 23.93 -13.01
CA VAL A 62 -12.20 22.88 -13.55
C VAL A 62 -12.86 21.51 -13.39
N TRP A 63 -13.21 20.88 -14.51
CA TRP A 63 -13.88 19.57 -14.54
C TRP A 63 -12.99 18.50 -15.18
N PHE A 64 -12.83 18.54 -16.51
CA PHE A 64 -12.05 17.54 -17.23
C PHE A 64 -10.77 18.10 -17.89
N PHE A 65 -10.81 19.37 -18.29
CA PHE A 65 -9.70 20.07 -18.92
C PHE A 65 -9.25 21.26 -18.06
N PRO A 66 -7.95 21.57 -18.06
CA PRO A 66 -7.44 22.71 -17.31
C PRO A 66 -8.05 24.02 -17.86
N LYS A 67 -8.51 24.88 -16.94
CA LYS A 67 -9.03 26.21 -17.26
C LYS A 67 -8.00 27.25 -16.85
N GLY A 68 -7.46 27.97 -17.84
CA GLY A 68 -6.34 28.89 -17.67
C GLY A 68 -5.05 28.12 -17.33
N PHE A 69 -4.17 27.90 -18.30
CA PHE A 69 -2.91 27.20 -18.03
C PHE A 69 -2.02 28.06 -17.14
N SER A 70 -1.71 27.58 -15.92
CA SER A 70 -0.90 28.32 -14.96
C SER A 70 0.02 27.40 -14.17
N LEU A 71 1.31 27.71 -14.15
CA LEU A 71 2.33 27.00 -13.38
C LEU A 71 2.60 27.64 -12.01
N LYS A 72 1.89 28.73 -11.65
CA LYS A 72 2.07 29.45 -10.38
C LYS A 72 1.90 28.57 -9.15
N SER A 73 0.99 27.60 -9.21
CA SER A 73 0.75 26.63 -8.13
C SER A 73 2.00 25.77 -7.87
N TYR A 74 2.68 25.33 -8.93
CA TYR A 74 3.94 24.57 -8.82
C TYR A 74 5.08 25.43 -8.32
N GLU A 75 5.22 26.67 -8.80
CA GLU A 75 6.23 27.61 -8.29
C GLU A 75 6.08 27.88 -6.79
N ARG A 76 4.84 27.99 -6.30
CA ARG A 76 4.56 28.17 -4.86
C ARG A 76 4.94 26.94 -4.03
N VAL A 77 4.77 25.75 -4.58
CA VAL A 77 5.20 24.50 -3.93
C VAL A 77 6.73 24.39 -3.91
N LEU A 78 7.38 24.67 -5.04
CA LEU A 78 8.83 24.59 -5.22
C LEU A 78 9.60 25.72 -4.48
N SER A 79 8.96 26.83 -4.15
CA SER A 79 9.59 27.89 -3.34
C SER A 79 9.51 27.60 -1.83
N SER A 80 8.67 26.65 -1.40
CA SER A 80 8.46 26.35 0.02
C SER A 80 9.50 25.37 0.56
N LYS A 81 10.45 25.89 1.35
CA LYS A 81 11.43 25.05 2.09
C LYS A 81 10.77 24.03 3.02
N ALA A 82 9.57 24.34 3.53
CA ALA A 82 8.84 23.43 4.41
C ALA A 82 8.41 22.15 3.68
N ILE A 83 7.98 22.28 2.41
CA ILE A 83 7.57 21.13 1.60
C ILE A 83 8.76 20.22 1.29
N PHE A 84 9.91 20.80 0.91
CA PHE A 84 11.14 20.01 0.69
C PHE A 84 11.60 19.28 1.94
N ARG A 85 11.54 19.92 3.12
CA ARG A 85 11.86 19.26 4.40
C ARG A 85 10.88 18.14 4.72
N ALA A 86 9.59 18.37 4.54
CA ALA A 86 8.56 17.35 4.77
C ALA A 86 8.71 16.15 3.82
N PHE A 87 8.97 16.41 2.54
CA PHE A 87 9.23 15.38 1.54
C PHE A 87 10.50 14.57 1.85
N GLY A 88 11.60 15.26 2.17
CA GLY A 88 12.86 14.62 2.57
C GLY A 88 12.69 13.75 3.82
N ASN A 89 11.98 14.24 4.83
CA ASN A 89 11.65 13.45 6.02
C ASN A 89 10.81 12.22 5.66
N SER A 90 9.79 12.38 4.81
CA SER A 90 8.93 11.27 4.36
C SER A 90 9.70 10.17 3.66
N VAL A 91 10.53 10.52 2.68
CA VAL A 91 11.35 9.53 1.97
C VAL A 91 12.32 8.84 2.93
N PHE A 92 12.94 9.61 3.84
CA PHE A 92 13.88 9.08 4.81
C PHE A 92 13.24 8.07 5.77
N PHE A 93 12.16 8.44 6.46
CA PHE A 93 11.55 7.54 7.43
C PHE A 93 10.84 6.36 6.75
N THR A 94 10.21 6.53 5.57
CA THR A 94 9.60 5.41 4.84
C THR A 94 10.67 4.40 4.43
N GLY A 95 11.78 4.85 3.86
CA GLY A 95 12.89 3.97 3.48
C GLY A 95 13.48 3.24 4.70
N LEU A 96 13.72 3.96 5.79
CA LEU A 96 14.28 3.38 7.01
C LEU A 96 13.33 2.39 7.69
N ILE A 97 12.04 2.73 7.81
CA ILE A 97 11.02 1.84 8.40
C ILE A 97 10.89 0.57 7.56
N THR A 98 10.77 0.69 6.24
CA THR A 98 10.66 -0.48 5.37
C THR A 98 11.90 -1.37 5.46
N PHE A 99 13.10 -0.80 5.45
CA PHE A 99 14.33 -1.57 5.60
C PHE A 99 14.39 -2.33 6.93
N LEU A 100 14.11 -1.65 8.04
CA LEU A 100 14.13 -2.26 9.37
C LEU A 100 12.99 -3.28 9.55
N ASN A 101 11.82 -3.04 8.97
CA ASN A 101 10.68 -3.95 9.02
C ASN A 101 10.98 -5.25 8.28
N VAL A 102 11.54 -5.16 7.06
CA VAL A 102 11.96 -6.35 6.29
C VAL A 102 13.07 -7.09 7.01
N LEU A 103 14.07 -6.39 7.55
CA LEU A 103 15.15 -7.02 8.32
C LEU A 103 14.62 -7.78 9.54
N ASN A 104 13.73 -7.17 10.31
CA ASN A 104 13.10 -7.80 11.46
C ASN A 104 12.22 -8.99 11.05
N SER A 105 11.43 -8.84 9.98
CA SER A 105 10.60 -9.92 9.44
C SER A 105 11.43 -11.11 8.98
N LEU A 106 12.54 -10.86 8.28
CA LEU A 106 13.47 -11.91 7.87
C LEU A 106 14.06 -12.65 9.07
N CYS A 107 14.54 -11.93 10.10
CA CYS A 107 15.10 -12.54 11.30
C CYS A 107 14.06 -13.37 12.08
N ALA A 108 12.88 -12.79 12.33
CA ALA A 108 11.82 -13.44 13.09
C ALA A 108 11.18 -14.61 12.33
N GLY A 109 10.87 -14.41 11.05
CA GLY A 109 10.32 -15.42 10.16
C GLY A 109 11.28 -16.59 9.96
N PHE A 110 12.58 -16.33 9.80
CA PHE A 110 13.59 -17.41 9.72
C PHE A 110 13.65 -18.23 11.01
N ALA A 111 13.68 -17.57 12.18
CA ALA A 111 13.68 -18.24 13.46
C ALA A 111 12.44 -19.14 13.65
N LEU A 112 11.26 -18.66 13.23
CA LEU A 112 9.99 -19.39 13.33
C LEU A 112 9.83 -20.49 12.27
N SER A 113 10.49 -20.38 11.12
CA SER A 113 10.46 -21.39 10.06
C SER A 113 11.14 -22.70 10.48
N LYS A 114 12.15 -22.63 11.37
CA LYS A 114 12.88 -23.82 11.84
C LYS A 114 12.02 -24.68 12.78
N LYS A 115 11.74 -25.92 12.36
CA LYS A 115 10.94 -26.90 13.13
C LYS A 115 11.52 -27.29 14.49
N GLY A 116 12.81 -27.05 14.73
CA GLY A 116 13.51 -27.35 15.98
C GLY A 116 13.40 -26.28 17.08
N LEU A 117 12.63 -25.21 16.87
CA LEU A 117 12.47 -24.16 17.88
C LEU A 117 11.63 -24.67 19.06
N MET A 118 12.26 -24.83 20.22
CA MET A 118 11.59 -25.22 21.47
C MET A 118 10.53 -24.16 21.82
N GLY A 119 9.28 -24.58 22.02
CA GLY A 119 8.18 -23.67 22.37
C GLY A 119 7.58 -22.86 21.22
N ARG A 120 7.85 -23.20 19.95
CA ARG A 120 7.29 -22.51 18.76
C ARG A 120 5.79 -22.20 18.86
N LYS A 121 4.98 -23.16 19.31
CA LYS A 121 3.51 -22.99 19.43
C LYS A 121 3.15 -21.84 20.38
N TYR A 122 3.87 -21.69 21.49
CA TYR A 122 3.63 -20.61 22.45
C TYR A 122 4.08 -19.26 21.92
N ILE A 123 5.23 -19.21 21.24
CA ILE A 123 5.76 -17.97 20.65
C ILE A 123 4.80 -17.46 19.57
N VAL A 124 4.34 -18.32 18.67
CA VAL A 124 3.37 -17.94 17.62
C VAL A 124 2.06 -17.46 18.24
N LEU A 125 1.54 -18.17 19.26
CA LEU A 125 0.32 -17.75 19.95
C LEU A 125 0.47 -16.36 20.60
N TYR A 126 1.61 -16.10 21.25
CA TYR A 126 1.91 -14.80 21.86
C TYR A 126 1.95 -13.67 20.82
N LEU A 127 2.61 -13.91 19.68
CA LEU A 127 2.69 -12.94 18.58
C LEU A 127 1.32 -12.67 17.94
N MET A 128 0.43 -13.67 17.88
CA MET A 128 -0.91 -13.47 17.30
C MET A 128 -1.82 -12.57 18.14
N ILE A 129 -1.62 -12.46 19.47
CA ILE A 129 -2.50 -11.65 20.34
C ILE A 129 -2.56 -10.18 19.86
N PRO A 130 -1.45 -9.46 19.67
CA PRO A 130 -1.49 -8.06 19.20
C PRO A 130 -2.07 -7.85 17.79
N MET A 131 -2.21 -8.91 16.97
CA MET A 131 -2.87 -8.80 15.67
C MET A 131 -4.36 -8.50 15.81
N PHE A 132 -5.00 -9.01 16.87
CA PHE A 132 -6.42 -8.84 17.14
C PHE A 132 -6.68 -7.81 18.24
N PHE A 133 -5.74 -7.66 19.18
CA PHE A 133 -5.85 -6.74 20.30
C PHE A 133 -4.88 -5.57 20.13
N ASN A 134 -5.41 -4.36 19.98
CA ASN A 134 -4.61 -3.14 19.89
C ASN A 134 -5.00 -2.17 21.02
N ALA A 135 -4.01 -1.57 21.68
CA ALA A 135 -4.23 -0.63 22.78
C ALA A 135 -4.81 0.72 22.32
N GLY A 136 -4.81 1.00 21.01
CA GLY A 136 -5.29 2.24 20.44
C GLY A 136 -4.27 3.38 20.52
N LEU A 137 -4.68 4.56 20.05
CA LEU A 137 -3.80 5.72 19.92
C LEU A 137 -3.40 6.35 21.27
N ILE A 138 -4.32 6.41 22.24
CA ILE A 138 -4.07 7.10 23.52
C ILE A 138 -2.93 6.42 24.31
N PRO A 139 -2.95 5.11 24.56
CA PRO A 139 -1.87 4.46 25.32
C PRO A 139 -0.54 4.49 24.57
N THR A 140 -0.58 4.36 23.24
CA THR A 140 0.61 4.46 22.39
C THR A 140 1.24 5.85 22.46
N PHE A 141 0.44 6.92 22.49
CA PHE A 141 0.92 8.28 22.66
C PHE A 141 1.56 8.50 24.04
N ILE A 142 0.91 8.03 25.11
CA ILE A 142 1.46 8.14 26.47
C ILE A 142 2.79 7.39 26.58
N MET A 143 2.92 6.21 25.95
CA MET A 143 4.18 5.46 25.91
C MET A 143 5.31 6.29 25.28
N ILE A 144 5.10 6.87 24.10
CA ILE A 144 6.11 7.69 23.41
C ILE A 144 6.45 8.95 24.22
N ASN A 145 5.45 9.57 24.85
CA ASN A 145 5.65 10.71 25.73
C ASN A 145 6.51 10.35 26.95
N ASN A 146 6.28 9.19 27.56
CA ASN A 146 7.08 8.71 28.69
C ASN A 146 8.55 8.47 28.31
N TYR A 147 8.82 8.09 27.05
CA TYR A 147 10.18 7.98 26.51
C TYR A 147 10.78 9.33 26.07
N ASN A 148 10.08 10.45 26.27
CA ASN A 148 10.51 11.81 25.87
C ASN A 148 10.87 11.92 24.37
N MET A 149 10.25 11.09 23.52
CA MET A 149 10.56 11.05 22.08
C MET A 149 9.61 11.93 21.25
N LEU A 150 8.74 12.73 21.89
CA LEU A 150 7.79 13.59 21.19
C LEU A 150 8.52 14.56 20.24
N ASN A 151 7.91 14.81 19.08
CA ASN A 151 8.45 15.65 18.00
C ASN A 151 9.77 15.15 17.38
N THR A 152 10.12 13.87 17.55
CA THR A 152 11.27 13.26 16.89
C THR A 152 10.83 12.22 15.85
N LEU A 153 11.71 11.93 14.87
CA LEU A 153 11.46 10.87 13.89
C LEU A 153 11.31 9.49 14.55
N TRP A 154 11.98 9.27 15.68
CA TRP A 154 11.97 8.01 16.41
C TRP A 154 10.60 7.64 16.98
N ALA A 155 9.77 8.64 17.30
CA ALA A 155 8.39 8.42 17.73
C ALA A 155 7.55 7.67 16.68
N ILE A 156 7.88 7.81 15.40
CA ILE A 156 7.19 7.14 14.29
C ILE A 156 7.92 5.85 13.93
N ILE A 157 9.25 5.90 13.85
CA ILE A 157 10.05 4.75 13.40
C ILE A 157 9.91 3.57 14.37
N LEU A 158 10.12 3.78 15.67
CA LEU A 158 10.19 2.67 16.63
C LEU A 158 8.91 1.81 16.69
N PRO A 159 7.70 2.40 16.79
CA PRO A 159 6.48 1.61 16.83
C PRO A 159 6.18 0.88 15.50
N SER A 160 6.66 1.42 14.38
CA SER A 160 6.37 0.87 13.04
C SER A 160 7.36 -0.19 12.55
N ILE A 161 8.51 -0.40 13.22
CA ILE A 161 9.49 -1.42 12.81
C ILE A 161 8.91 -2.84 12.94
N VAL A 162 8.14 -3.10 13.99
CA VAL A 162 7.65 -4.46 14.28
C VAL A 162 6.18 -4.59 13.85
N GLY A 163 5.99 -5.07 12.62
CA GLY A 163 4.67 -5.48 12.13
C GLY A 163 4.51 -6.99 12.25
N ILE A 164 3.72 -7.47 13.20
CA ILE A 164 3.50 -8.92 13.37
C ILE A 164 2.76 -9.51 12.16
N TRP A 165 1.93 -8.71 11.49
CA TRP A 165 1.30 -9.05 10.20
C TRP A 165 2.29 -9.35 9.08
N ASN A 166 3.53 -8.87 9.19
CA ASN A 166 4.57 -9.05 8.18
C ASN A 166 5.56 -10.17 8.50
N ILE A 167 5.41 -10.88 9.63
CA ILE A 167 6.27 -11.98 10.09
C ILE A 167 5.60 -13.32 9.80
#